data_AF-A0A2E6QEY0-F1
#
_entry.id   AF-A0A2E6QEY0-F1
#
_cell.length_a   1.000
_cell.length_b   1.000
_cell.length_c   1.000
_cell.angle_alpha   90.00
_cell.angle_beta   90.00
_cell.angle_gamma   90.00
#
_symmetry.space_group_name_H-M   'P 1'
#
loop_
_entity.id
_entity.type
_entity.pdbx_description
1 polymer ?
#
loop_
_entity_poly.entity_id
_entity_poly.type
_entity_poly.pdbx_seq_one_letter_code
_entity_poly.pdbx_strand_id
1 'polypeptide(L)'
;MRKHMTILEEIRRDHERAKALLETIVEGHDNDARLDAFKEFSSLISAHNQAETEILYRAMEKNEESRFIALEGEEEHDVADRLLESLKKSSSKTSDRWLARAKVLKELLEHHVEEEEDEAFDKAEEVFSREELEAMGGKFTARKKELM
;
A
#
# COMPACT_ATOMS: atom_id res chain seq x y z
N MET A 1 -26.00 -14.43 5.96
CA MET A 1 -25.50 -13.30 5.15
C MET A 1 -24.02 -13.57 4.90
N ARG A 2 -23.51 -13.39 3.67
CA ARG A 2 -22.05 -13.44 3.46
C ARG A 2 -21.46 -12.25 4.23
N LYS A 3 -20.54 -12.52 5.16
CA LYS A 3 -19.70 -11.46 5.71
C LYS A 3 -18.80 -10.97 4.59
N HIS A 4 -18.88 -9.67 4.28
CA HIS A 4 -17.91 -9.02 3.40
C HIS A 4 -16.68 -8.66 4.24
N MET A 5 -15.49 -8.67 3.62
CA MET A 5 -14.29 -8.17 4.29
C MET A 5 -14.38 -6.65 4.43
N THR A 6 -13.92 -6.15 5.57
CA THR A 6 -13.69 -4.72 5.79
C THR A 6 -12.55 -4.22 4.92
N ILE A 7 -12.49 -2.91 4.70
CA ILE A 7 -11.36 -2.29 4.02
C ILE A 7 -10.02 -2.61 4.72
N LEU A 8 -9.99 -2.59 6.05
CA LEU A 8 -8.78 -2.88 6.84
C LEU A 8 -8.29 -4.31 6.59
N GLU A 9 -9.19 -5.29 6.52
CA GLU A 9 -8.82 -6.68 6.19
C GLU A 9 -8.30 -6.84 4.76
N GLU A 10 -8.82 -6.07 3.79
CA GLU A 10 -8.33 -6.07 2.40
C GLU A 10 -6.97 -5.37 2.25
N ILE A 11 -6.74 -4.27 2.98
CA ILE A 11 -5.46 -3.56 3.02
C ILE A 11 -4.38 -4.45 3.63
N ARG A 12 -4.61 -5.08 4.80
CA ARG A 12 -3.66 -6.05 5.41
C ARG A 12 -3.25 -7.15 4.44
N ARG A 13 -4.21 -7.66 3.67
CA ARG A 13 -3.93 -8.70 2.67
C ARG A 13 -3.02 -8.20 1.55
N ASP A 14 -3.17 -6.95 1.13
CA ASP A 14 -2.24 -6.33 0.18
C ASP A 14 -0.86 -6.11 0.81
N HIS A 15 -0.78 -5.68 2.08
CA HIS A 15 0.48 -5.52 2.81
C HIS A 15 1.28 -6.81 2.88
N GLU A 16 0.64 -7.92 3.28
CA GLU A 16 1.26 -9.24 3.31
C GLU A 16 1.84 -9.61 1.93
N ARG A 17 1.10 -9.32 0.85
CA ARG A 17 1.56 -9.60 -0.51
C ARG A 17 2.71 -8.69 -0.92
N ALA A 18 2.60 -7.39 -0.64
CA ALA A 18 3.61 -6.39 -0.95
C ALA A 18 4.94 -6.70 -0.24
N LYS A 19 4.88 -7.06 1.04
CA LYS A 19 6.04 -7.46 1.86
C LYS A 19 6.78 -8.67 1.26
N ALA A 20 6.04 -9.73 0.91
CA ALA A 20 6.63 -10.92 0.29
C ALA A 20 7.28 -10.63 -1.07
N LEU A 21 6.67 -9.74 -1.87
CA LEU A 21 7.23 -9.30 -3.15
C LEU A 21 8.50 -8.46 -2.95
N LEU A 22 8.49 -7.52 -2.01
CA LEU A 22 9.65 -6.69 -1.67
C LEU A 22 10.83 -7.51 -1.15
N GLU A 23 10.57 -8.54 -0.35
CA GLU A 23 11.60 -9.49 0.08
C GLU A 23 12.23 -10.19 -1.12
N THR A 24 11.42 -10.69 -2.06
CA THR A 24 11.93 -11.29 -3.31
C THR A 24 12.74 -10.28 -4.13
N ILE A 25 12.27 -9.04 -4.24
CA ILE A 25 12.92 -7.98 -5.01
C ILE A 25 14.29 -7.62 -4.42
N VAL A 26 14.38 -7.44 -3.11
CA VAL A 26 15.57 -6.92 -2.43
C VAL A 26 16.56 -8.05 -2.12
N GLU A 27 16.08 -9.19 -1.64
CA GLU A 27 16.90 -10.25 -1.06
C GLU A 27 17.08 -11.46 -1.97
N GLY A 28 16.23 -11.60 -3.00
CA GLY A 28 16.32 -12.71 -3.96
C GLY A 28 17.65 -12.78 -4.72
N HIS A 29 18.00 -13.95 -5.23
CA HIS A 29 19.24 -14.16 -6.00
C HIS A 29 19.00 -14.31 -7.51
N ASP A 30 17.77 -14.61 -7.91
CA ASP A 30 17.37 -14.78 -9.30
C ASP A 30 16.83 -13.45 -9.87
N ASN A 31 17.41 -12.99 -10.99
CA ASN A 31 17.03 -11.72 -11.59
C ASN A 31 15.69 -11.77 -12.33
N ASP A 32 15.32 -12.90 -12.91
CA ASP A 32 14.04 -13.02 -13.62
C ASP A 32 12.89 -13.03 -12.60
N ALA A 33 13.01 -13.82 -11.54
CA ALA A 33 12.06 -13.85 -10.43
C ALA A 33 11.91 -12.47 -9.76
N ARG A 34 13.03 -11.74 -9.58
CA ARG A 34 13.03 -10.36 -9.06
C ARG A 34 12.26 -9.41 -9.96
N LEU A 35 12.44 -9.51 -11.28
CA LEU A 35 11.76 -8.63 -12.22
C LEU A 35 10.27 -8.94 -12.33
N ASP A 36 9.89 -10.21 -12.25
CA ASP A 36 8.50 -10.64 -12.18
C ASP A 36 7.84 -10.15 -10.89
N ALA A 37 8.51 -10.31 -9.75
CA ALA A 37 8.05 -9.79 -8.46
C ALA A 37 7.92 -8.26 -8.49
N PHE A 38 8.88 -7.55 -9.08
CA PHE A 38 8.80 -6.09 -9.24
C PHE A 38 7.62 -5.66 -10.10
N LYS A 39 7.35 -6.38 -11.19
CA LYS A 39 6.20 -6.09 -12.06
C LYS A 39 4.89 -6.23 -11.28
N GLU A 40 4.71 -7.33 -10.57
CA GLU A 40 3.51 -7.56 -9.77
C GLU A 40 3.38 -6.52 -8.65
N PHE A 41 4.45 -6.30 -7.88
CA PHE A 41 4.51 -5.32 -6.81
C PHE A 41 4.15 -3.92 -7.30
N SER A 42 4.72 -3.50 -8.43
CA SER A 42 4.49 -2.17 -8.99
C SER A 42 3.05 -1.92 -9.45
N SER A 43 2.33 -2.97 -9.84
CA SER A 43 0.92 -2.90 -10.19
C SER A 43 0.05 -2.92 -8.94
N LEU A 44 0.38 -3.78 -7.98
CA LEU A 44 -0.33 -3.90 -6.70
C LEU A 44 -0.25 -2.59 -5.90
N ILE A 45 0.95 -2.11 -5.60
CA ILE A 45 1.14 -0.99 -4.66
C ILE A 45 0.60 0.33 -5.21
N SER A 46 0.77 0.60 -6.51
CA SER A 46 0.18 1.80 -7.12
C SER A 46 -1.36 1.78 -7.08
N ALA A 47 -1.98 0.61 -7.28
CA ALA A 47 -3.43 0.48 -7.22
C ALA A 47 -3.95 0.52 -5.77
N HIS A 48 -3.17 -0.03 -4.83
CA HIS A 48 -3.42 -0.01 -3.40
C HIS A 48 -3.40 1.42 -2.85
N ASN A 49 -2.26 2.11 -2.96
CA ASN A 49 -2.08 3.46 -2.44
C ASN A 49 -3.19 4.40 -2.94
N GLN A 50 -3.47 4.36 -4.24
CA GLN A 50 -4.51 5.21 -4.82
C GLN A 50 -5.93 4.86 -4.32
N ALA A 51 -6.28 3.57 -4.26
CA ALA A 51 -7.61 3.16 -3.82
C ALA A 51 -7.83 3.47 -2.32
N GLU A 52 -6.82 3.27 -1.50
CA GLU A 52 -6.81 3.60 -0.08
C GLU A 52 -6.96 5.09 0.17
N THR A 53 -6.13 5.92 -0.46
CA THR A 53 -6.23 7.38 -0.37
C THR A 53 -7.63 7.84 -0.78
N GLU A 54 -8.17 7.34 -1.90
CA GLU A 54 -9.49 7.75 -2.40
C GLU A 54 -10.65 7.38 -1.47
N ILE A 55 -10.51 6.33 -0.63
CA ILE A 55 -11.62 5.70 0.08
C ILE A 55 -11.48 5.81 1.60
N LEU A 56 -10.35 5.39 2.16
CA LEU A 56 -10.10 5.40 3.60
C LEU A 56 -9.61 6.77 4.06
N TYR A 57 -8.46 7.25 3.56
CA TYR A 57 -7.87 8.51 4.05
C TYR A 57 -8.75 9.72 3.78
N ARG A 58 -9.36 9.86 2.59
CA ARG A 58 -10.37 10.91 2.35
C ARG A 58 -11.59 10.86 3.26
N ALA A 59 -11.94 9.68 3.79
CA ALA A 59 -13.01 9.56 4.77
C ALA A 59 -12.52 9.99 6.16
N MET A 60 -11.31 9.54 6.55
CA MET A 60 -10.67 9.90 7.81
C MET A 60 -10.36 11.41 7.90
N GLU A 61 -9.88 12.04 6.82
CA GLU A 61 -9.57 13.48 6.75
C GLU A 61 -10.74 14.39 7.20
N LYS A 62 -11.97 13.92 7.00
CA LYS A 62 -13.20 14.64 7.35
C LYS A 62 -13.46 14.65 8.86
N ASN A 63 -12.87 13.74 9.61
CA ASN A 63 -12.93 13.71 11.07
C ASN A 63 -11.68 14.38 11.65
N GLU A 64 -11.86 15.32 12.58
CA GLU A 64 -10.75 16.05 13.19
C GLU A 64 -9.76 15.14 13.94
N GLU A 65 -10.24 14.06 14.56
CA GLU A 65 -9.43 13.13 15.36
C GLU A 65 -8.55 12.20 14.53
N SER A 66 -8.87 12.00 13.25
CA SER A 66 -8.12 11.13 12.33
C SER A 66 -7.50 11.88 11.14
N ARG A 67 -7.71 13.19 11.06
CA ARG A 67 -7.23 14.01 9.94
C ARG A 67 -5.72 13.98 9.76
N PHE A 68 -4.98 14.13 10.85
CA PHE A 68 -3.52 14.19 10.75
C PHE A 68 -2.94 12.88 10.25
N ILE A 69 -3.39 11.75 10.81
CA ILE A 69 -2.98 10.39 10.40
C ILE A 69 -3.28 10.17 8.91
N ALA A 70 -4.46 10.58 8.45
CA ALA A 70 -4.81 10.47 7.03
C ALA A 70 -3.89 11.30 6.11
N LEU A 71 -3.56 12.53 6.51
CA LEU A 71 -2.67 13.40 5.73
C LEU A 71 -1.22 12.88 5.73
N GLU A 72 -0.76 12.32 6.85
CA GLU A 72 0.56 11.70 6.94
C GLU A 72 0.67 10.49 6.03
N GLY A 73 -0.28 9.55 6.10
CA GLY A 73 -0.32 8.38 5.22
C GLY A 73 -0.39 8.75 3.72
N GLU A 74 -1.14 9.81 3.36
CA GLU A 74 -1.15 10.34 2.00
C GLU A 74 0.22 10.86 1.54
N GLU A 75 0.96 11.57 2.39
CA GLU A 75 2.30 12.05 2.06
C GLU A 75 3.32 10.89 1.95
N GLU A 76 3.19 9.87 2.79
CA GLU A 76 4.03 8.66 2.71
C GLU A 76 3.78 7.88 1.41
N HIS A 77 2.51 7.70 1.02
CA HIS A 77 2.14 7.16 -0.30
C HIS A 77 2.80 7.93 -1.44
N ASP A 78 2.75 9.26 -1.37
CA ASP A 78 3.32 10.15 -2.37
C ASP A 78 4.84 9.97 -2.51
N VAL A 79 5.55 9.81 -1.39
CA VAL A 79 6.99 9.54 -1.38
C VAL A 79 7.29 8.14 -1.93
N ALA A 80 6.53 7.13 -1.52
CA ALA A 80 6.66 5.75 -1.99
C ALA A 80 6.48 5.66 -3.52
N ASP A 81 5.45 6.31 -4.06
CA ASP A 81 5.14 6.32 -5.49
C ASP A 81 6.23 7.00 -6.31
N ARG A 82 6.83 8.08 -5.79
CA ARG A 82 7.98 8.75 -6.47
C ARG A 82 9.19 7.82 -6.56
N LEU A 83 9.49 7.05 -5.51
CA LEU A 83 10.56 6.06 -5.52
C LEU A 83 10.24 4.90 -6.49
N LEU A 84 9.00 4.42 -6.49
CA LEU A 84 8.53 3.39 -7.40
C LEU A 84 8.65 3.83 -8.87
N GLU A 85 8.23 5.05 -9.19
CA GLU A 85 8.36 5.62 -10.55
C GLU A 85 9.83 5.73 -10.98
N SER A 86 10.73 6.06 -10.05
CA SER A 86 12.17 6.04 -10.31
C SER A 86 12.70 4.63 -10.60
N LEU A 87 12.21 3.61 -9.90
CA LEU A 87 12.54 2.20 -10.17
C LEU A 87 12.00 1.72 -11.52
N LYS A 88 10.76 2.07 -11.87
CA LYS A 88 10.12 1.74 -13.15
C LYS A 88 10.90 2.31 -14.35
N LYS A 89 11.29 3.58 -14.25
CA LYS A 89 12.02 4.34 -15.30
C LYS A 89 13.49 3.99 -15.43
N SER A 90 14.06 3.22 -14.50
CA SER A 90 15.46 2.80 -14.57
C SER A 90 15.73 1.95 -15.82
N SER A 91 16.76 2.34 -16.57
CA SER A 91 17.30 1.60 -17.72
C SER A 91 18.17 0.42 -17.32
N SER A 92 18.65 0.38 -16.07
CA SER A 92 19.51 -0.69 -15.53
C SER A 92 18.85 -1.32 -14.31
N LYS A 93 17.74 -2.04 -14.55
CA LYS A 93 17.08 -2.84 -13.50
C LYS A 93 18.04 -3.89 -12.96
N THR A 94 17.90 -4.27 -11.69
CA THR A 94 18.78 -5.21 -10.96
C THR A 94 20.23 -4.76 -10.69
N SER A 95 20.63 -3.55 -11.13
CA SER A 95 21.93 -2.97 -10.72
C SER A 95 21.96 -2.65 -9.22
N ASP A 96 23.17 -2.54 -8.63
CA ASP A 96 23.34 -2.17 -7.21
C ASP A 96 22.59 -0.90 -6.84
N ARG A 97 22.59 0.11 -7.72
CA ARG A 97 21.85 1.36 -7.50
C ARG A 97 20.33 1.14 -7.54
N TRP A 98 19.85 0.26 -8.40
CA TRP A 98 18.43 -0.09 -8.46
C TRP A 98 18.01 -0.86 -7.21
N LEU A 99 18.82 -1.83 -6.76
CA LEU A 99 18.58 -2.60 -5.54
C LEU A 99 18.64 -1.74 -4.28
N ALA A 100 19.60 -0.82 -4.19
CA ALA A 100 19.68 0.13 -3.08
C ALA A 100 18.40 1.00 -2.99
N ARG A 101 17.88 1.47 -4.13
CA ARG A 101 16.61 2.21 -4.15
C ARG A 101 15.42 1.33 -3.79
N ALA A 102 15.38 0.08 -4.26
CA ALA A 102 14.32 -0.86 -3.90
C ALA A 102 14.35 -1.17 -2.39
N LYS A 103 15.53 -1.25 -1.79
CA LYS A 103 15.70 -1.38 -0.35
C LYS A 103 15.14 -0.17 0.42
N VAL A 104 15.44 1.06 -0.03
CA VAL A 104 14.87 2.27 0.59
C VAL A 104 13.34 2.28 0.48
N LEU A 105 12.78 1.87 -0.67
CA LEU A 105 11.33 1.75 -0.82
C LEU A 105 10.75 0.69 0.13
N LYS A 106 11.44 -0.45 0.29
CA LYS A 106 11.04 -1.50 1.24
C LYS A 106 10.98 -0.94 2.67
N GLU A 107 12.04 -0.29 3.13
CA GLU A 107 12.11 0.26 4.49
C GLU A 107 11.04 1.32 4.75
N LEU A 108 10.77 2.20 3.75
CA LEU A 108 9.70 3.19 3.85
C LEU A 108 8.31 2.55 3.96
N LEU A 109 8.02 1.55 3.11
CA LEU A 109 6.73 0.86 3.15
C LEU A 109 6.57 -0.02 4.39
N GLU A 110 7.64 -0.62 4.90
CA GLU A 110 7.58 -1.38 6.15
C GLU A 110 7.23 -0.48 7.35
N HIS A 111 7.79 0.73 7.39
CA HIS A 111 7.44 1.73 8.40
C HIS A 111 5.98 2.19 8.27
N HIS A 112 5.59 2.59 7.05
CA HIS A 112 4.22 3.01 6.75
C HIS A 112 3.19 1.94 7.14
N VAL A 113 3.43 0.68 6.78
CA VAL A 113 2.53 -0.44 7.13
C VAL A 113 2.42 -0.63 8.64
N GLU A 114 3.51 -0.47 9.38
CA GLU A 114 3.49 -0.57 10.86
C GLU A 114 2.64 0.54 11.47
N GLU A 115 2.88 1.80 11.08
CA GLU A 115 2.09 2.95 11.56
C GLU A 115 0.61 2.85 11.16
N GLU A 116 0.33 2.39 9.94
CA GLU A 116 -1.04 2.25 9.47
C GLU A 116 -1.80 1.16 10.22
N GLU A 117 -1.21 -0.02 10.38
CA GLU A 117 -1.86 -1.14 11.05
C GLU A 117 -2.04 -0.94 12.55
N ASP A 118 -1.13 -0.21 13.21
CA ASP A 118 -1.15 0.04 14.65
C ASP A 118 -1.92 1.32 15.03
N GLU A 119 -1.89 2.38 14.21
CA GLU A 119 -2.51 3.67 14.54
C GLU A 119 -3.72 3.99 13.66
N ALA A 120 -3.57 3.94 12.34
CA ALA A 120 -4.62 4.36 11.42
C ALA A 120 -5.83 3.42 11.46
N PHE A 121 -5.60 2.11 11.58
CA PHE A 121 -6.67 1.12 11.63
C PHE A 121 -7.46 1.19 12.93
N ASP A 122 -6.78 1.30 14.07
CA ASP A 122 -7.42 1.50 15.37
C ASP A 122 -8.29 2.76 15.34
N LYS A 123 -7.75 3.85 14.78
CA LYS A 123 -8.51 5.10 14.62
C LYS A 123 -9.69 4.95 13.65
N ALA A 124 -9.55 4.17 12.57
CA ALA A 124 -10.63 3.92 11.63
C ALA A 124 -11.76 3.11 12.28
N GLU A 125 -11.45 2.15 13.16
CA GLU A 125 -12.45 1.38 13.92
C GLU A 125 -13.17 2.23 14.97
N GLU A 126 -12.54 3.29 15.50
CA GLU A 126 -13.19 4.26 16.38
C GLU A 126 -14.14 5.20 15.64
N VAL A 127 -13.79 5.59 14.41
CA VAL A 127 -14.52 6.60 13.62
C VAL A 127 -15.63 6.01 12.76
N PHE A 128 -15.49 4.76 12.30
CA PHE A 128 -16.44 4.12 11.39
C PHE A 128 -17.06 2.87 12.02
N SER A 129 -18.35 2.66 11.74
CA SER A 129 -19.00 1.39 12.03
C SER A 129 -18.42 0.26 11.17
N ARG A 130 -18.57 -0.98 11.65
CA ARG A 130 -18.18 -2.16 10.89
C ARG A 130 -18.87 -2.20 9.52
N GLU A 131 -20.15 -1.84 9.45
CA GLU A 131 -20.92 -1.81 8.20
C GLU A 131 -20.35 -0.79 7.20
N GLU A 132 -19.88 0.36 7.68
CA GLU A 132 -19.18 1.35 6.83
C GLU A 132 -17.84 0.82 6.33
N LEU A 133 -17.05 0.17 7.21
CA LEU A 133 -15.78 -0.46 6.84
C LEU A 133 -15.95 -1.60 5.83
N GLU A 134 -17.00 -2.42 5.96
CA GLU A 134 -17.38 -3.45 4.97
C GLU A 134 -17.79 -2.82 3.62
N ALA A 135 -18.55 -1.72 3.65
CA ALA A 135 -18.92 -0.99 2.44
C ALA A 135 -17.70 -0.33 1.76
N MET A 136 -16.76 0.20 2.54
CA MET A 136 -15.48 0.70 2.04
C MET A 136 -14.64 -0.41 1.42
N GLY A 137 -14.59 -1.61 2.01
CA GLY A 137 -13.83 -2.75 1.48
C GLY A 137 -14.31 -3.18 0.09
N GLY A 138 -15.63 -3.15 -0.13
CA GLY A 138 -16.22 -3.37 -1.45
C GLY A 138 -15.80 -2.31 -2.48
N LYS A 139 -15.77 -1.02 -2.10
CA LYS A 139 -15.31 0.07 -2.96
C LYS A 139 -13.82 -0.04 -3.26
N PHE A 140 -13.00 -0.35 -2.25
CA PHE A 140 -11.56 -0.50 -2.36
C PHE A 140 -11.20 -1.59 -3.35
N THR A 141 -11.78 -2.78 -3.19
CA THR A 141 -11.54 -3.91 -4.08
C THR A 141 -11.97 -3.60 -5.52
N ALA A 142 -13.12 -2.95 -5.69
CA ALA A 142 -13.60 -2.55 -7.02
C ALA A 142 -12.65 -1.53 -7.66
N ARG A 143 -12.22 -0.52 -6.91
CA ARG A 143 -11.34 0.55 -7.39
C ARG A 143 -9.95 0.03 -7.74
N LYS A 144 -9.34 -0.77 -6.87
CA LYS A 144 -8.06 -1.42 -7.12
C LYS A 144 -8.09 -2.23 -8.43
N LYS A 145 -9.18 -2.96 -8.67
CA LYS A 145 -9.37 -3.72 -9.91
C LYS A 145 -9.45 -2.85 -11.17
N GLU A 146 -9.95 -1.63 -11.07
CA GLU A 146 -9.98 -0.69 -12.21
C GLU A 146 -8.61 -0.07 -12.52
N LEU A 147 -7.72 -0.01 -11.53
CA LEU A 147 -6.40 0.61 -11.61
C LEU A 147 -5.31 -0.34 -12.12
N MET A 148 -5.53 -1.66 -11.99
CA MET A 148 -4.60 -2.72 -12.44
C MET A 148 -4.86 -3.13 -13.89
#